data_AF-U2VB14-F1
#
_entry.id   AF-U2VB14-F1
#
_cell.length_a   1.000
_cell.length_b   1.000
_cell.length_c   1.000
_cell.angle_alpha   90.00
_cell.angle_beta   90.00
_cell.angle_gamma   90.00
#
_symmetry.space_group_name_H-M   'P 1'
#
loop_
_entity.id
_entity.type
_entity.pdbx_description
1 polymer ?
#
loop_
_entity_poly.entity_id
_entity_poly.type
_entity_poly.pdbx_seq_one_letter_code
_entity_poly.pdbx_strand_id
1 'polypeptide(L)'
;MGDMPSYPMPLGANARRQLFEMWKRRNPRACALLDEYALGMQEREGRVSVQYVIEKLRHDGGLRIDPIPFQDAYGQVHRYRVNNSDRALIGRWLARRHDGMRVMTRRSDFDGVS
;
A
#
# COMPACT_ATOMS: atom_id res chain seq x y z
N MET A 1 18.84 -11.93 15.37
CA MET A 1 17.57 -11.15 15.35
C MET A 1 17.98 -9.77 14.88
N GLY A 2 17.61 -9.35 13.66
CA GLY A 2 18.08 -8.06 13.13
C GLY A 2 17.50 -6.90 13.93
N ASP A 3 18.26 -5.80 14.05
CA ASP A 3 17.80 -4.61 14.76
C ASP A 3 16.48 -4.09 14.18
N MET A 4 15.56 -3.73 15.07
CA MET A 4 14.28 -3.16 14.70
C MET A 4 14.50 -1.74 14.18
N PRO A 5 13.99 -1.38 12.98
CA PRO A 5 14.22 -0.04 12.45
C PRO A 5 13.56 1.01 13.34
N SER A 6 14.21 2.17 13.49
CA SER A 6 13.69 3.31 14.22
C SER A 6 13.29 4.44 13.26
N TYR A 7 12.08 4.98 13.44
CA TYR A 7 11.57 6.11 12.65
C TYR A 7 10.85 7.12 13.55
N PRO A 8 11.05 8.44 13.34
CA PRO A 8 10.28 9.44 14.06
C PRO A 8 8.80 9.35 13.71
N MET A 9 7.95 9.71 14.68
CA MET A 9 6.52 9.87 14.49
C MET A 9 6.16 11.36 14.33
N PRO A 10 5.25 11.72 13.40
CA PRO A 10 4.59 10.85 12.43
C PRO A 10 5.53 10.35 11.32
N LEU A 11 5.24 9.17 10.76
CA LEU A 11 6.05 8.59 9.69
C LEU A 11 6.12 9.51 8.45
N GLY A 12 7.32 9.98 8.15
CA GLY A 12 7.64 10.70 6.91
C GLY A 12 7.62 9.82 5.66
N ALA A 13 7.68 10.45 4.48
CA ALA A 13 7.57 9.75 3.19
C ALA A 13 8.66 8.68 2.96
N ASN A 14 9.90 8.96 3.35
CA ASN A 14 11.01 8.01 3.21
C ASN A 14 10.85 6.80 4.15
N ALA A 15 10.44 7.04 5.41
CA ALA A 15 10.16 5.97 6.35
C ALA A 15 9.04 5.05 5.85
N ARG A 16 7.94 5.62 5.32
CA ARG A 16 6.85 4.86 4.71
C ARG A 16 7.31 4.03 3.51
N ARG A 17 8.16 4.57 2.64
CA ARG A 17 8.75 3.81 1.52
C ARG A 17 9.54 2.60 2.01
N GLN A 18 10.41 2.80 3.00
CA GLN A 18 11.23 1.71 3.55
C GLN A 18 10.36 0.65 4.23
N LEU A 19 9.40 1.06 5.06
CA LEU A 19 8.46 0.16 5.72
C LEU A 19 7.59 -0.59 4.71
N PHE A 20 7.19 0.03 3.60
CA PHE A 20 6.48 -0.65 2.52
C PHE A 20 7.35 -1.66 1.78
N GLU A 21 8.63 -1.36 1.52
CA GLU A 21 9.55 -2.35 0.95
C GLU A 21 9.70 -3.58 1.87
N MET A 22 9.84 -3.35 3.17
CA MET A 22 9.85 -4.44 4.17
C MET A 22 8.52 -5.19 4.19
N TRP A 23 7.40 -4.47 4.12
CA TRP A 23 6.06 -5.05 4.12
C TRP A 23 5.85 -5.95 2.91
N LYS A 24 6.27 -5.55 1.71
CA LYS A 24 6.19 -6.38 0.49
C LYS A 24 6.98 -7.67 0.63
N ARG A 25 8.22 -7.59 1.14
CA ARG A 25 9.07 -8.77 1.36
C ARG A 25 8.45 -9.75 2.35
N ARG A 26 7.80 -9.24 3.40
CA ARG A 26 7.15 -10.07 4.44
C ARG A 26 5.78 -10.59 4.00
N ASN A 27 5.08 -9.90 3.09
CA ASN A 27 3.72 -10.24 2.68
C ASN A 27 3.61 -10.50 1.16
N PRO A 28 4.35 -11.46 0.60
CA PRO A 28 4.35 -11.70 -0.85
C PRO A 28 2.96 -12.10 -1.38
N ARG A 29 2.16 -12.84 -0.59
CA ARG A 29 0.78 -13.19 -0.95
C ARG A 29 -0.13 -11.96 -1.04
N ALA A 30 0.02 -11.01 -0.11
CA ALA A 30 -0.72 -9.76 -0.15
C ALA A 30 -0.33 -8.92 -1.38
N CYS A 31 0.95 -8.94 -1.76
CA CYS A 31 1.39 -8.30 -2.99
C CYS A 31 0.77 -8.95 -4.24
N ALA A 32 0.74 -10.28 -4.30
CA ALA A 32 0.12 -10.99 -5.41
C ALA A 32 -1.37 -10.65 -5.56
N LEU A 33 -2.11 -10.60 -4.45
CA LEU A 33 -3.53 -10.22 -4.46
C LEU A 33 -3.74 -8.75 -4.85
N LEU A 34 -2.90 -7.83 -4.39
CA LEU A 34 -2.96 -6.45 -4.86
C LEU A 34 -2.74 -6.36 -6.38
N ASP A 35 -1.81 -7.16 -6.93
CA ASP A 35 -1.54 -7.26 -8.36
C ASP A 35 -2.76 -7.80 -9.11
N GLU A 36 -3.31 -8.93 -8.64
CA GLU A 36 -4.46 -9.61 -9.23
C GLU A 36 -5.69 -8.70 -9.24
N TYR A 37 -5.97 -8.03 -8.12
CA TYR A 37 -7.10 -7.12 -8.02
C TYR A 37 -6.93 -5.90 -8.92
N ALA A 38 -5.71 -5.39 -9.06
CA ALA A 38 -5.42 -4.28 -9.96
C ALA A 38 -5.58 -4.68 -11.43
N LEU A 39 -5.04 -5.84 -11.85
CA LEU A 39 -5.19 -6.35 -13.21
C LEU A 39 -6.65 -6.63 -13.55
N GLY A 40 -7.37 -7.35 -12.69
CA GLY A 40 -8.79 -7.63 -12.91
C GLY A 40 -9.65 -6.37 -12.92
N MET A 41 -9.28 -5.32 -12.18
CA MET A 41 -9.97 -4.03 -12.25
C MET A 41 -9.63 -3.27 -13.54
N GLN A 42 -8.36 -3.26 -13.95
CA GLN A 42 -7.92 -2.65 -15.20
C GLN A 42 -8.63 -3.29 -16.40
N GLU A 43 -8.77 -4.61 -16.43
CA GLU A 43 -9.48 -5.33 -17.50
C GLU A 43 -10.97 -4.97 -17.56
N ARG A 44 -11.66 -4.97 -16.40
CA ARG A 44 -13.11 -4.69 -16.34
C ARG A 44 -13.47 -3.22 -16.52
N GLU A 45 -12.63 -2.29 -16.04
CA GLU A 45 -12.98 -0.87 -15.88
C GLU A 45 -12.04 0.08 -16.64
N GLY A 46 -10.96 -0.43 -17.25
CA GLY A 46 -9.96 0.38 -17.95
C GLY A 46 -9.10 1.26 -17.05
N ARG A 47 -9.26 1.16 -15.72
CA ARG A 47 -8.57 1.97 -14.71
C ARG A 47 -8.52 1.24 -13.36
N VAL A 48 -7.55 1.60 -12.51
CA VAL A 48 -7.36 1.01 -11.18
C VAL A 48 -7.55 2.04 -10.08
N SER A 49 -8.54 1.85 -9.21
CA SER A 49 -8.64 2.62 -7.94
C SER A 49 -7.78 1.98 -6.87
N VAL A 50 -6.72 2.68 -6.45
CA VAL A 50 -5.82 2.15 -5.40
C VAL A 50 -6.55 1.98 -4.06
N GLN A 51 -7.53 2.85 -3.78
CA GLN A 51 -8.35 2.71 -2.57
C GLN A 51 -9.13 1.39 -2.59
N TYR A 52 -9.80 1.10 -3.70
CA TYR A 52 -10.61 -0.10 -3.82
C TYR A 52 -9.79 -1.37 -3.66
N VAL A 53 -8.60 -1.46 -4.29
CA VAL A 53 -7.75 -2.66 -4.15
C VAL A 53 -7.21 -2.83 -2.72
N ILE A 54 -6.93 -1.73 -2.01
CA ILE A 54 -6.55 -1.79 -0.57
C ILE A 54 -7.73 -2.27 0.27
N GLU A 55 -8.93 -1.75 0.04
CA GLU A 55 -10.15 -2.13 0.76
C GLU A 55 -10.47 -3.61 0.51
N LYS A 56 -10.43 -4.06 -0.75
CA LYS A 56 -10.61 -5.46 -1.12
C LYS A 56 -9.60 -6.37 -0.42
N LEU A 57 -8.32 -5.98 -0.37
CA LEU A 57 -7.29 -6.72 0.36
C LEU A 57 -7.60 -6.83 1.87
N ARG A 58 -8.14 -5.78 2.48
CA ARG A 58 -8.49 -5.80 3.92
C ARG A 58 -9.69 -6.71 4.21
N HIS A 59 -10.61 -6.83 3.27
CA HIS A 59 -11.80 -7.67 3.41
C HIS A 59 -11.57 -9.11 2.94
N ASP A 60 -10.40 -9.43 2.38
CA ASP A 60 -10.00 -10.80 2.08
C ASP A 60 -9.69 -11.56 3.40
N GLY A 61 -10.73 -12.18 3.96
CA GLY A 61 -10.69 -12.86 5.25
C GLY A 61 -9.78 -14.10 5.29
N GLY A 62 -9.30 -14.58 4.13
CA GLY A 62 -8.37 -15.72 4.06
C GLY A 62 -6.90 -15.34 4.26
N LEU A 63 -6.57 -14.04 4.25
CA LEU A 63 -5.18 -13.59 4.18
C LEU A 63 -4.64 -13.15 5.54
N ARG A 64 -3.59 -13.83 6.02
CA ARG A 64 -2.79 -13.34 7.14
C ARG A 64 -1.82 -12.25 6.68
N ILE A 65 -2.08 -11.00 7.09
CA ILE A 65 -1.19 -9.86 6.85
C ILE A 65 -0.33 -9.59 8.08
N ASP A 66 0.98 -9.81 7.92
CA ASP A 66 2.00 -9.63 8.94
C ASP A 66 2.52 -8.18 8.92
N PRO A 67 2.22 -7.35 9.94
CA PRO A 67 2.68 -5.97 10.00
C PRO A 67 4.21 -5.88 10.20
N ILE A 68 4.80 -4.74 9.83
CA ILE A 68 6.22 -4.47 10.07
C ILE A 68 6.41 -3.74 11.41
N PRO A 69 7.07 -4.35 12.40
CA PRO A 69 7.39 -3.65 13.64
C PRO A 69 8.50 -2.60 13.41
N PHE A 70 8.37 -1.45 14.05
CA PHE A 70 9.39 -0.40 14.11
C PHE A 70 9.30 0.33 15.45
N GLN A 71 10.38 0.99 15.88
CA GLN A 71 10.37 1.82 17.09
C GLN A 71 10.35 3.31 16.73
N ASP A 72 9.80 4.13 17.61
CA ASP A 72 10.00 5.58 17.53
C ASP A 72 11.19 6.08 18.35
N ALA A 73 11.39 7.39 18.39
CA ALA A 73 12.48 8.02 19.12
C ALA A 73 12.40 7.84 20.65
N TYR A 74 11.25 7.42 21.18
CA TYR A 74 11.01 7.17 22.60
C TYR A 74 11.06 5.68 22.95
N GLY A 75 11.45 4.82 21.99
CA GLY A 75 11.50 3.36 22.17
C GLY A 75 10.13 2.68 22.11
N GLN A 76 9.06 3.40 21.76
CA GLN A 76 7.73 2.80 21.63
C GLN A 76 7.66 1.94 20.35
N VAL A 77 7.18 0.71 20.48
CA VAL A 77 7.01 -0.21 19.34
C VAL A 77 5.69 0.05 18.63
N HIS A 78 5.79 0.34 17.35
CA HIS A 78 4.68 0.54 16.42
C HIS A 78 4.62 -0.59 15.39
N ARG A 79 3.48 -0.69 14.69
CA ARG A 79 3.25 -1.72 13.65
C ARG A 79 2.74 -1.08 12.37
N TYR A 80 3.59 -1.03 11.35
CA TYR A 80 3.22 -0.56 10.03
C TYR A 80 2.32 -1.58 9.31
N ARG A 81 1.17 -1.09 8.84
CA ARG A 81 0.27 -1.77 7.91
C ARG A 81 -0.05 -0.81 6.77
N VAL A 82 -0.11 -1.33 5.56
CA VAL A 82 -0.59 -0.57 4.40
C VAL A 82 -2.00 -0.05 4.65
N ASN A 83 -2.22 1.23 4.34
CA ASN A 83 -3.53 1.84 4.51
C ASN A 83 -3.78 2.95 3.47
N ASN A 84 -4.90 3.67 3.59
CA ASN A 84 -5.32 4.65 2.58
C ASN A 84 -4.36 5.84 2.44
N SER A 85 -3.53 6.12 3.45
CA SER A 85 -2.46 7.13 3.34
C SER A 85 -1.28 6.66 2.47
N ASP A 86 -1.18 5.36 2.17
CA ASP A 86 -0.15 4.79 1.30
C ASP A 86 -0.62 4.61 -0.15
N ARG A 87 -1.81 5.11 -0.53
CA ARG A 87 -2.35 4.98 -1.91
C ARG A 87 -1.37 5.44 -2.99
N ALA A 88 -0.70 6.58 -2.78
CA ALA A 88 0.29 7.07 -3.75
C ALA A 88 1.51 6.14 -3.87
N LEU A 89 1.90 5.48 -2.78
CA LEU A 89 3.01 4.54 -2.75
C LEU A 89 2.66 3.23 -3.46
N ILE A 90 1.50 2.66 -3.14
CA ILE A 90 0.98 1.44 -3.75
C ILE A 90 0.67 1.67 -5.23
N GLY A 91 0.07 2.81 -5.57
CA GLY A 91 -0.24 3.15 -6.95
C GLY A 91 1.00 3.25 -7.83
N ARG A 92 2.06 3.92 -7.36
CA ARG A 92 3.35 3.95 -8.07
C ARG A 92 3.99 2.57 -8.18
N TRP A 93 3.82 1.72 -7.17
CA TRP A 93 4.35 0.37 -7.20
C TRP A 93 3.63 -0.50 -8.25
N LEU A 94 2.30 -0.43 -8.34
CA LEU A 94 1.51 -1.11 -9.37
C LEU A 94 1.84 -0.58 -10.78
N ALA A 95 1.88 0.74 -10.97
CA ALA A 95 2.17 1.35 -12.27
C ALA A 95 3.56 1.00 -12.82
N ARG A 96 4.56 0.77 -11.95
CA ARG A 96 5.90 0.33 -12.38
C ARG A 96 5.97 -1.14 -12.77
N ARG A 97 4.98 -1.95 -12.38
CA ARG A 97 4.95 -3.40 -12.65
C ARG A 97 4.21 -3.74 -13.92
N HIS A 98 3.31 -2.86 -14.35
CA HIS A 98 2.39 -3.08 -15.45
C HIS A 98 2.38 -1.88 -16.37
N ASP A 99 3.08 -2.02 -17.49
CA ASP A 99 3.11 -1.00 -18.53
C ASP A 99 1.69 -0.72 -19.02
N GLY A 100 1.31 0.56 -19.08
CA GLY A 100 -0.02 1.00 -19.51
C GLY A 100 -1.12 0.89 -18.45
N MET A 101 -0.85 0.40 -17.23
CA MET A 101 -1.86 0.37 -16.17
C MET A 101 -2.26 1.79 -15.75
N ARG A 102 -3.57 2.10 -15.87
CA ARG A 102 -4.11 3.43 -15.57
C ARG A 102 -4.49 3.52 -14.09
N VAL A 103 -3.50 3.81 -13.25
CA VAL A 103 -3.69 3.94 -11.80
C VAL A 103 -4.26 5.31 -11.42
N MET A 104 -5.39 5.30 -10.70
CA MET A 104 -6.02 6.48 -10.13
C MET A 104 -5.57 6.66 -8.68
N THR A 105 -4.69 7.63 -8.44
CA THR A 105 -4.26 8.01 -7.08
C THR A 105 -5.21 9.01 -6.41
N ARG A 106 -6.14 9.60 -7.16
CA ARG A 106 -7.44 10.22 -6.80
C ARG A 106 -8.04 10.88 -8.06
N ARG A 107 -9.37 10.78 -8.27
CA ARG A 107 -10.18 12.01 -8.43
C ARG A 107 -10.54 12.41 -7.01
N SER A 108 -10.25 13.64 -6.62
CA SER A 108 -10.93 14.21 -5.45
C SER A 108 -12.40 14.38 -5.84
N ASP A 109 -13.32 14.37 -4.88
CA ASP A 109 -14.73 14.77 -5.08
C ASP A 109 -14.89 16.26 -5.47
N PHE A 110 -13.89 16.85 -6.15
CA PHE A 110 -13.83 18.24 -6.62
C PHE A 110 -13.73 18.36 -8.15
N ASP A 111 -13.62 17.27 -8.92
CA ASP A 111 -13.73 17.31 -10.39
C ASP A 111 -15.21 17.29 -10.83
N GLY A 112 -16.02 18.10 -10.15
CA GLY A 112 -17.47 18.23 -10.30
C GLY A 112 -17.91 19.68 -10.21
N VAL A 113 -17.13 20.60 -10.79
CA VAL A 113 -17.60 21.94 -11.14
C VAL A 113 -17.24 22.14 -12.60
N SER A 114 -18.20 21.80 -13.47
CA SER A 114 -18.37 22.46 -14.77
C SER A 114 -19.13 23.76 -14.58
#